data_AF-A0A950AJ91-F1
#
_entry.id   AF-A0A950AJ91-F1
#
_cell.length_a   1.000
_cell.length_b   1.000
_cell.length_c   1.000
_cell.angle_alpha   90.00
_cell.angle_beta   90.00
_cell.angle_gamma   90.00
#
_symmetry.space_group_name_H-M   'P 1'
#
loop_
_entity.id
_entity.type
_entity.pdbx_description
1 polymer ?
#
loop_
_entity_poly.entity_id
_entity_poly.type
_entity_poly.pdbx_seq_one_letter_code
_entity_poly.pdbx_strand_id
1 'polypeptide(L)'
;MGNHEALRANPLTRLGERVVAGIEGQRWIDPVSYRIQDLLFDGLRPAVRVGRGLMNLLNGSWFGHPVHPALTDIPIGAWTTSLVCDALDAAGLGRRADFRAASDAALAVGITGAVAAAATGLADWRYLHPPEQQRVGTVHALLNTAALAAYVTSMRLRRRGDRAAGRWLGLLGFGLAAGSAYLGGYLVFRRHAGVDHAERGYEPTGFVPLMREADLREDDPQGFEAGGVGVVLVRHGGRLYALGDHCAHLGGPLAEGVIRRGGLVCPWHGSRFALDDGRVLDGPATAPQPTFEVRVRDGVIEVRRPYHPGEEGRDLYREDIERRTAGDGESSDSPVIGEDPMDARRVLFEHHELFRDLFRQIRATGPDQPERRRELYTKLADEFQMHGTIEEEIFYPSVRDITRRIPESRSEHRLLGDMVAAVAREDPASEGFDEAITSLERLLEHHAQLEERKMFLQVEALGRDRLVELGHELRRRLEELRQGRLERLGREAQRRLARLGPN
;
A
#
# COMPACT_ATOMS: atom_id res chain seq x y z
N MET A 1 35.67 -5.50 -12.52
CA MET A 1 35.42 -5.84 -11.10
C MET A 1 34.67 -4.66 -10.48
N GLY A 2 33.51 -4.91 -9.84
CA GLY A 2 32.54 -3.92 -9.33
C GLY A 2 31.44 -3.62 -10.35
N ASN A 3 30.12 -3.75 -10.13
CA ASN A 3 29.30 -3.83 -8.91
C ASN A 3 28.18 -4.90 -9.07
N HIS A 4 28.46 -6.15 -8.69
CA HIS A 4 27.42 -7.18 -8.46
C HIS A 4 27.17 -7.33 -6.94
N GLU A 5 26.84 -6.23 -6.28
CA GLU A 5 26.24 -6.25 -4.95
C GLU A 5 24.85 -5.61 -5.03
N ALA A 6 23.99 -6.21 -5.85
CA ALA A 6 22.56 -6.18 -5.57
C ALA A 6 22.39 -6.69 -4.13
N LEU A 7 21.92 -5.81 -3.25
CA LEU A 7 21.71 -5.97 -1.82
C LEU A 7 21.36 -7.42 -1.48
N ARG A 8 22.35 -8.20 -1.01
CA ARG A 8 22.10 -9.49 -0.39
C ARG A 8 21.26 -9.20 0.84
N ALA A 9 19.94 -9.36 0.75
CA ALA A 9 19.05 -9.21 1.90
C ALA A 9 19.69 -9.94 3.08
N ASN A 10 19.85 -9.25 4.21
CA ASN A 10 20.50 -9.77 5.40
C ASN A 10 19.82 -11.11 5.77
N PRO A 11 20.56 -12.14 6.22
CA PRO A 11 19.99 -13.41 6.66
C PRO A 11 18.76 -13.28 7.56
N LEU A 12 18.73 -12.24 8.42
CA LEU A 12 17.59 -11.92 9.30
C LEU A 12 16.36 -11.45 8.51
N THR A 13 16.54 -10.61 7.49
CA THR A 13 15.45 -10.16 6.60
C THR A 13 14.82 -11.35 5.88
N ARG A 14 15.65 -12.25 5.32
CA ARG A 14 15.16 -13.47 4.63
C ARG A 14 14.49 -14.45 5.57
N LEU A 15 14.88 -14.47 6.85
CA LEU A 15 14.23 -15.32 7.84
C LEU A 15 12.82 -14.79 8.16
N GLY A 16 12.70 -13.49 8.40
CA GLY A 16 11.41 -12.84 8.65
C GLY A 16 10.42 -13.02 7.50
N GLU A 17 10.86 -12.78 6.26
CA GLU A 17 10.05 -13.00 5.05
C GLU A 17 9.59 -14.46 4.91
N ARG A 18 10.47 -15.43 5.17
CA ARG A 18 10.10 -16.86 5.13
C ARG A 18 9.10 -17.25 6.21
N VAL A 19 9.25 -16.72 7.42
CA VAL A 19 8.31 -16.98 8.52
C VAL A 19 6.93 -16.44 8.16
N VAL A 20 6.85 -15.19 7.68
CA VAL A 20 5.58 -14.56 7.32
C VAL A 20 4.93 -15.26 6.12
N ALA A 21 5.68 -15.51 5.04
CA ALA A 21 5.17 -16.26 3.89
C ALA A 21 4.69 -17.67 4.30
N GLY A 22 5.39 -18.29 5.25
CA GLY A 22 5.00 -19.57 5.84
C GLY A 22 3.65 -19.50 6.56
N ILE A 23 3.39 -18.43 7.32
CA ILE A 23 2.11 -18.17 8.01
C ILE A 23 1.00 -17.85 7.00
N GLU A 24 1.29 -16.97 6.03
CA GLU A 24 0.33 -16.59 4.98
C GLU A 24 -0.10 -17.81 4.15
N GLY A 25 0.77 -18.80 3.94
CA GLY A 25 0.43 -20.05 3.26
C GLY A 25 -0.50 -21.00 4.04
N GLN A 26 -0.76 -20.76 5.33
CA GLN A 26 -1.52 -21.68 6.20
C GLN A 26 -3.04 -21.53 6.05
N ARG A 27 -3.60 -21.97 4.92
CA ARG A 27 -5.05 -21.90 4.63
C ARG A 27 -5.95 -22.62 5.65
N TRP A 28 -5.41 -23.55 6.44
CA TRP A 28 -6.16 -24.25 7.50
C TRP A 28 -6.58 -23.33 8.66
N ILE A 29 -5.95 -22.14 8.78
CA ILE A 29 -6.27 -21.14 9.80
C ILE A 29 -7.59 -20.40 9.48
N ASP A 30 -7.97 -20.31 8.21
CA ASP A 30 -9.15 -19.58 7.75
C ASP A 30 -10.45 -20.07 8.41
N PRO A 31 -10.80 -21.38 8.38
CA PRO A 31 -12.05 -21.86 8.99
C PRO A 31 -12.06 -21.72 10.52
N VAL A 32 -10.89 -21.58 11.16
CA VAL A 32 -10.80 -21.29 12.60
C VAL A 32 -11.08 -19.81 12.85
N SER A 33 -10.46 -18.95 12.04
CA SER A 33 -10.62 -17.50 12.11
C SER A 33 -12.09 -17.09 11.90
N TYR A 34 -12.74 -17.63 10.86
CA TYR A 34 -14.17 -17.36 10.61
C TYR A 34 -15.06 -17.86 11.74
N ARG A 35 -14.82 -19.06 12.29
CA ARG A 35 -15.58 -19.57 13.45
C ARG A 35 -15.43 -18.68 14.69
N ILE A 36 -14.25 -18.13 14.93
CA ILE A 36 -14.01 -17.20 16.04
C ILE A 36 -14.78 -15.90 15.80
N GLN A 37 -14.76 -15.37 14.57
CA GLN A 37 -15.52 -14.18 14.21
C GLN A 37 -17.03 -14.41 14.39
N ASP A 38 -17.57 -15.50 13.86
CA ASP A 38 -18.98 -15.85 13.99
C ASP A 38 -19.39 -16.01 15.46
N LEU A 39 -18.59 -16.72 16.27
CA LEU A 39 -18.91 -16.93 17.68
C LEU A 39 -18.93 -15.60 18.47
N LEU A 40 -17.92 -14.74 18.26
CA LEU A 40 -17.74 -13.51 19.01
C LEU A 40 -18.67 -12.39 18.55
N PHE A 41 -18.92 -12.28 17.24
CA PHE A 41 -19.66 -11.15 16.68
C PHE A 41 -21.09 -11.52 16.27
N ASP A 42 -21.36 -12.77 15.88
CA ASP A 42 -22.70 -13.22 15.49
C ASP A 42 -23.45 -13.97 16.60
N GLY A 43 -22.75 -14.76 17.41
CA GLY A 43 -23.32 -15.48 18.56
C GLY A 43 -23.76 -14.57 19.71
N LEU A 44 -23.19 -13.37 19.84
CA LEU A 44 -23.48 -12.39 20.90
C LEU A 44 -24.46 -11.27 20.47
N ARG A 45 -25.04 -11.36 19.26
CA ARG A 45 -25.96 -10.35 18.69
C ARG A 45 -27.11 -9.92 19.62
N PRO A 46 -27.74 -10.78 20.44
CA PRO A 46 -28.83 -10.35 21.35
C PRO A 46 -28.35 -9.49 22.53
N ALA A 47 -27.09 -9.64 22.97
CA ALA A 47 -26.53 -8.91 24.10
C ALA A 47 -25.90 -7.56 23.71
N VAL A 48 -25.66 -7.33 22.40
CA VAL A 48 -24.89 -6.19 21.89
C VAL A 48 -25.77 -5.28 21.01
N ARG A 49 -26.88 -4.78 21.56
CA ARG A 49 -27.50 -3.52 21.07
C ARG A 49 -26.60 -2.29 21.27
N VAL A 50 -25.50 -2.48 22.02
CA VAL A 50 -24.42 -1.52 22.32
C VAL A 50 -23.33 -1.49 21.23
N GLY A 51 -23.44 -2.33 20.18
CA GLY A 51 -22.33 -2.68 19.29
C GLY A 51 -21.64 -1.55 18.55
N ARG A 52 -22.37 -0.55 18.03
CA ARG A 52 -21.75 0.47 17.18
C ARG A 52 -20.95 1.50 17.98
N GLY A 53 -21.48 1.99 19.09
CA GLY A 53 -20.77 2.93 19.96
C GLY A 53 -19.53 2.32 20.61
N LEU A 54 -19.64 1.06 21.07
CA LEU A 54 -18.51 0.33 21.61
C LEU A 54 -17.44 0.03 20.55
N MET A 55 -17.83 -0.37 19.34
CA MET A 55 -16.86 -0.58 18.26
C MET A 55 -16.18 0.73 17.87
N ASN A 56 -16.93 1.83 17.71
CA ASN A 56 -16.32 3.14 17.46
C ASN A 56 -15.31 3.53 18.55
N LEU A 57 -15.59 3.22 19.83
CA LEU A 57 -14.66 3.42 20.95
C LEU A 57 -13.38 2.59 20.77
N LEU A 58 -13.52 1.30 20.47
CA LEU A 58 -12.42 0.34 20.36
C LEU A 58 -11.55 0.57 19.12
N ASN A 59 -12.16 0.86 17.97
CA ASN A 59 -11.46 1.18 16.72
C ASN A 59 -10.81 2.56 16.78
N GLY A 60 -11.32 3.49 17.61
CA GLY A 60 -10.74 4.83 17.76
C GLY A 60 -11.34 5.90 16.85
N SER A 61 -12.51 5.64 16.26
CA SER A 61 -13.18 6.59 15.36
C SER A 61 -13.49 7.95 16.01
N TRP A 62 -13.64 7.99 17.34
CA TRP A 62 -13.84 9.23 18.11
C TRP A 62 -12.55 10.05 18.31
N PHE A 63 -11.39 9.41 18.20
CA PHE A 63 -10.07 10.00 18.44
C PHE A 63 -9.37 10.43 17.14
N GLY A 64 -9.83 9.90 15.99
CA GLY A 64 -9.23 10.16 14.68
C GLY A 64 -8.07 9.23 14.33
N HIS A 65 -7.65 8.37 15.27
CA HIS A 65 -6.56 7.42 15.09
C HIS A 65 -6.93 6.05 15.68
N PRO A 66 -6.37 4.95 15.14
CA PRO A 66 -6.50 3.63 15.74
C PRO A 66 -5.98 3.64 17.18
N VAL A 67 -6.79 3.11 18.11
CA VAL A 67 -6.43 3.10 19.54
C VAL A 67 -5.47 1.96 19.87
N HIS A 68 -5.49 0.85 19.11
CA HIS A 68 -4.66 -0.31 19.37
C HIS A 68 -3.15 0.00 19.44
N PRO A 69 -2.53 0.67 18.44
CA PRO A 69 -1.11 1.03 18.53
C PRO A 69 -0.76 1.84 19.79
N ALA A 70 -1.58 2.85 20.13
CA ALA A 70 -1.36 3.67 21.32
C ALA A 70 -1.46 2.87 22.63
N LEU A 71 -2.39 1.91 22.72
CA LEU A 71 -2.51 1.05 23.90
C LEU A 71 -1.39 0.03 24.01
N THR A 72 -0.74 -0.39 22.91
CA THR A 72 0.38 -1.33 22.96
C THR A 72 1.64 -0.74 23.60
N ASP A 73 1.80 0.59 23.62
CA ASP A 73 2.94 1.24 24.27
C ASP A 73 2.95 1.00 25.79
N ILE A 74 1.77 0.86 26.42
CA ILE A 74 1.63 0.61 27.85
C ILE A 74 2.29 -0.73 28.26
N PRO A 75 1.88 -1.90 27.73
CA PRO A 75 2.53 -3.16 28.06
C PRO A 75 4.00 -3.20 27.64
N ILE A 76 4.38 -2.64 26.49
CA ILE A 76 5.78 -2.64 26.04
C ILE A 76 6.67 -1.88 27.02
N GLY A 77 6.30 -0.65 27.37
CA GLY A 77 7.08 0.16 28.33
C GLY A 77 7.11 -0.45 29.72
N ALA A 78 5.97 -0.97 30.19
CA ALA A 78 5.85 -1.59 31.51
C ALA A 78 6.67 -2.89 31.63
N TRP A 79 6.61 -3.77 30.64
CA TRP A 79 7.38 -5.03 30.65
C TRP A 79 8.88 -4.80 30.45
N THR A 80 9.27 -3.82 29.64
CA THR A 80 10.68 -3.40 29.53
C THR A 80 11.19 -2.89 30.88
N THR A 81 10.40 -2.06 31.56
CA THR A 81 10.72 -1.58 32.92
C THR A 81 10.87 -2.75 33.90
N SER A 82 9.93 -3.71 33.88
CA SER A 82 9.99 -4.92 34.70
C SER A 82 11.29 -5.70 34.47
N LEU A 83 11.70 -5.87 33.22
CA LEU A 83 12.91 -6.60 32.84
C LEU A 83 14.18 -5.90 33.33
N VAL A 84 14.27 -4.58 33.17
CA VAL A 84 15.39 -3.77 33.66
C VAL A 84 15.49 -3.85 35.18
N CYS A 85 14.37 -3.67 35.90
CA CYS A 85 14.36 -3.78 37.35
C CYS A 85 14.76 -5.17 37.84
N ASP A 86 14.34 -6.24 37.15
CA ASP A 86 14.77 -7.60 37.50
C ASP A 86 16.26 -7.84 37.25
N ALA A 87 16.82 -7.26 36.19
CA ALA A 87 18.26 -7.31 35.91
C ALA A 87 19.07 -6.56 36.99
N LEU A 88 18.61 -5.37 37.40
CA LEU A 88 19.27 -4.59 38.45
C LEU A 88 19.22 -5.29 39.82
N ASP A 89 18.07 -5.88 40.19
CA ASP A 89 17.94 -6.68 41.42
C ASP A 89 18.82 -7.94 41.36
N ALA A 90 18.92 -8.60 40.20
CA ALA A 90 19.81 -9.75 40.01
C ALA A 90 21.30 -9.38 40.10
N ALA A 91 21.68 -8.22 39.56
CA ALA A 91 23.05 -7.68 39.63
C ALA A 91 23.42 -7.13 41.02
N GLY A 92 22.43 -6.97 41.93
CA GLY A 92 22.65 -6.41 43.25
C GLY A 92 22.95 -4.91 43.25
N LEU A 93 22.59 -4.20 42.17
CA LEU A 93 22.81 -2.76 42.04
C LEU A 93 21.66 -2.00 42.70
N GLY A 94 21.93 -1.33 43.81
CA GLY A 94 20.98 -0.49 44.56
C GLY A 94 20.06 -1.24 45.54
N ARG A 95 18.98 -0.60 46.00
CA ARG A 95 18.07 -1.15 47.01
C ARG A 95 17.16 -2.21 46.39
N ARG A 96 17.45 -3.49 46.65
CA ARG A 96 16.70 -4.65 46.12
C ARG A 96 15.19 -4.56 46.33
N ALA A 97 14.74 -4.10 47.50
CA ALA A 97 13.31 -3.96 47.80
C ALA A 97 12.60 -3.00 46.82
N ASP A 98 13.27 -1.91 46.46
CA ASP A 98 12.74 -0.87 45.56
C ASP A 98 12.57 -1.42 44.13
N PHE A 99 13.58 -2.14 43.61
CA PHE A 99 13.51 -2.74 42.28
C PHE A 99 12.50 -3.88 42.17
N ARG A 100 12.35 -4.68 43.24
CA ARG A 100 11.34 -5.75 43.26
C ARG A 100 9.93 -5.20 43.21
N ALA A 101 9.64 -4.18 44.04
CA ALA A 101 8.35 -3.51 44.06
C ALA A 101 8.06 -2.82 42.71
N ALA A 102 9.04 -2.11 42.14
CA ALA A 102 8.91 -1.45 40.84
C ALA A 102 8.64 -2.45 39.71
N SER A 103 9.39 -3.56 39.67
CA SER A 103 9.21 -4.63 38.69
C SER A 103 7.80 -5.23 38.76
N ASP A 104 7.32 -5.53 39.97
CA ASP A 104 6.01 -6.16 40.16
C ASP A 104 4.86 -5.17 39.86
N ALA A 105 5.03 -3.89 40.19
CA ALA A 105 4.08 -2.84 39.81
C ALA A 105 4.01 -2.65 38.29
N ALA A 106 5.17 -2.57 37.63
CA ALA A 106 5.25 -2.45 36.18
C ALA A 106 4.60 -3.67 35.50
N LEU A 107 4.84 -4.88 35.99
CA LEU A 107 4.24 -6.08 35.44
C LEU A 107 2.70 -6.10 35.59
N ALA A 108 2.15 -5.55 36.68
CA ALA A 108 0.69 -5.35 36.84
C ALA A 108 0.12 -4.34 35.85
N VAL A 109 0.80 -3.19 35.66
CA VAL A 109 0.42 -2.17 34.66
C VAL A 109 0.43 -2.79 33.26
N GLY A 110 1.47 -3.54 32.93
CA GLY A 110 1.59 -4.17 31.62
C GLY A 110 0.53 -5.23 31.36
N ILE A 111 0.16 -6.07 32.34
CA ILE A 111 -0.96 -7.01 32.21
C ILE A 111 -2.27 -6.27 31.92
N THR A 112 -2.54 -5.18 32.65
CA THR A 112 -3.76 -4.40 32.48
C THR A 112 -3.81 -3.72 31.11
N GLY A 113 -2.72 -3.10 30.69
CA GLY A 113 -2.58 -2.49 29.37
C GLY A 113 -2.70 -3.52 28.23
N ALA A 114 -2.13 -4.72 28.40
CA ALA A 114 -2.23 -5.79 27.41
C ALA A 114 -3.66 -6.30 27.23
N VAL A 115 -4.47 -6.38 28.29
CA VAL A 115 -5.90 -6.73 28.18
C VAL A 115 -6.67 -5.66 27.39
N ALA A 116 -6.40 -4.38 27.66
CA ALA A 116 -7.02 -3.29 26.92
C ALA A 116 -6.60 -3.29 25.43
N ALA A 117 -5.31 -3.45 25.15
CA ALA A 117 -4.78 -3.55 23.78
C ALA A 117 -5.33 -4.78 23.04
N ALA A 118 -5.51 -5.92 23.72
CA ALA A 118 -6.11 -7.11 23.12
C ALA A 118 -7.57 -6.87 22.72
N ALA A 119 -8.34 -6.13 23.51
CA ALA A 119 -9.73 -5.79 23.18
C ALA A 119 -9.84 -4.90 21.93
N THR A 120 -8.98 -3.87 21.82
CA THR A 120 -8.96 -3.02 20.62
C THR A 120 -8.41 -3.75 19.40
N GLY A 121 -7.36 -4.55 19.57
CA GLY A 121 -6.79 -5.36 18.48
C GLY A 121 -7.77 -6.40 17.93
N LEU A 122 -8.63 -6.96 18.78
CA LEU A 122 -9.70 -7.86 18.35
C LEU A 122 -10.78 -7.14 17.52
N ALA A 123 -11.07 -5.87 17.84
CA ALA A 123 -12.01 -5.06 17.07
C ALA A 123 -11.47 -4.71 15.68
N ASP A 124 -10.14 -4.51 15.56
CA ASP A 124 -9.47 -4.24 14.27
C ASP A 124 -9.28 -5.53 13.45
N TRP A 125 -8.90 -6.65 14.10
CA TRP A 125 -8.57 -7.91 13.45
C TRP A 125 -9.68 -8.45 12.54
N ARG A 126 -10.95 -8.24 12.91
CA ARG A 126 -12.11 -8.73 12.14
C ARG A 126 -12.23 -8.11 10.74
N TYR A 127 -11.59 -6.96 10.53
CA TYR A 127 -11.64 -6.22 9.27
C TYR A 127 -10.42 -6.48 8.39
N LEU A 128 -9.43 -7.23 8.87
CA LEU A 128 -8.23 -7.53 8.09
C LEU A 128 -8.63 -8.31 6.84
N HIS A 129 -8.25 -7.79 5.68
CA HIS A 129 -8.47 -8.40 4.37
C HIS A 129 -7.34 -7.96 3.44
N PRO A 130 -6.83 -8.84 2.55
CA PRO A 130 -7.29 -10.20 2.21
C PRO A 130 -6.95 -11.27 3.29
N PRO A 131 -7.38 -12.55 3.14
CA PRO A 131 -7.26 -13.59 4.18
C PRO A 131 -5.85 -13.80 4.75
N GLU A 132 -4.80 -13.51 3.97
CA GLU A 132 -3.40 -13.54 4.39
C GLU A 132 -3.18 -12.64 5.62
N GLN A 133 -3.79 -11.46 5.65
CA GLN A 133 -3.71 -10.55 6.78
C GLN A 133 -4.37 -11.15 8.03
N GLN A 134 -5.52 -11.82 7.88
CA GLN A 134 -6.20 -12.47 9.01
C GLN A 134 -5.34 -13.60 9.58
N ARG A 135 -4.70 -14.42 8.75
CA ARG A 135 -3.81 -15.51 9.20
C ARG A 135 -2.66 -14.97 10.05
N VAL A 136 -1.98 -13.93 9.56
CA VAL A 136 -0.88 -13.28 10.31
C VAL A 136 -1.42 -12.64 11.60
N GLY A 137 -2.57 -11.97 11.54
CA GLY A 137 -3.26 -11.39 12.69
C GLY A 137 -3.64 -12.43 13.76
N THR A 138 -4.08 -13.61 13.36
CA THR A 138 -4.42 -14.72 14.27
C THR A 138 -3.18 -15.23 14.99
N VAL A 139 -2.07 -15.44 14.26
CA VAL A 139 -0.80 -15.86 14.89
C VAL A 139 -0.26 -14.78 15.82
N HIS A 140 -0.33 -13.51 15.43
CA HIS A 140 0.02 -12.37 16.28
C HIS A 140 -0.81 -12.35 17.57
N ALA A 141 -2.13 -12.53 17.48
CA ALA A 141 -3.01 -12.59 18.65
C ALA A 141 -2.69 -13.77 19.57
N LEU A 142 -2.40 -14.95 19.01
CA LEU A 142 -2.02 -16.14 19.78
C LEU A 142 -0.69 -15.95 20.52
N LEU A 143 0.33 -15.39 19.87
CA LEU A 143 1.62 -15.10 20.50
C LEU A 143 1.47 -14.10 21.66
N ASN A 144 0.69 -13.04 21.46
CA ASN A 144 0.42 -12.06 22.53
C ASN A 144 -0.43 -12.65 23.66
N THR A 145 -1.36 -13.56 23.36
CA THR A 145 -2.12 -14.28 24.40
C THR A 145 -1.20 -15.18 25.23
N ALA A 146 -0.27 -15.89 24.58
CA ALA A 146 0.74 -16.68 25.27
C ALA A 146 1.69 -15.81 26.11
N ALA A 147 2.11 -14.66 25.60
CA ALA A 147 2.91 -13.68 26.34
C ALA A 147 2.17 -13.17 27.59
N LEU A 148 0.90 -12.78 27.44
CA LEU A 148 0.07 -12.34 28.56
C LEU A 148 -0.09 -13.44 29.62
N ALA A 149 -0.33 -14.69 29.21
CA ALA A 149 -0.40 -15.83 30.12
C ALA A 149 0.92 -16.06 30.87
N ALA A 150 2.05 -15.90 30.19
CA ALA A 150 3.39 -15.97 30.79
C ALA A 150 3.57 -14.86 31.85
N TYR A 151 3.16 -13.62 31.57
CA TYR A 151 3.24 -12.52 32.53
C TYR A 151 2.29 -12.70 33.73
N VAL A 152 1.04 -13.11 33.51
CA VAL A 152 0.10 -13.42 34.61
C VAL A 152 0.65 -14.52 35.51
N THR A 153 1.24 -15.56 34.91
CA THR A 153 1.85 -16.66 35.66
C THR A 153 3.13 -16.20 36.38
N SER A 154 3.94 -15.34 35.75
CA SER A 154 5.11 -14.71 36.36
C SER A 154 4.73 -13.94 37.63
N MET A 155 3.68 -13.12 37.56
CA MET A 155 3.14 -12.41 38.72
C MET A 155 2.73 -13.36 39.85
N ARG A 156 2.04 -14.47 39.52
CA ARG A 156 1.61 -15.47 40.50
C ARG A 156 2.80 -16.16 41.18
N LEU A 157 3.84 -16.51 40.43
CA LEU A 157 5.06 -17.15 40.96
C LEU A 157 5.83 -16.19 41.88
N ARG A 158 5.99 -14.93 41.48
CA ARG A 158 6.63 -13.88 42.30
C ARG A 158 5.92 -13.72 43.64
N ARG A 159 4.58 -13.67 43.64
CA ARG A 159 3.75 -13.57 44.86
C ARG A 159 3.83 -14.80 45.76
N ARG A 160 4.17 -15.97 45.22
CA ARG A 160 4.38 -17.23 45.97
C ARG A 160 5.81 -17.40 46.48
N GLY A 161 6.70 -16.43 46.22
CA GLY A 161 8.10 -16.45 46.66
C GLY A 161 9.08 -17.02 45.63
N ASP A 162 8.60 -17.64 44.54
CA ASP A 162 9.47 -18.16 43.47
C ASP A 162 9.77 -17.09 42.41
N ARG A 163 10.60 -16.13 42.82
CA ARG A 163 10.98 -15.00 41.95
C ARG A 163 11.88 -15.43 40.79
N ALA A 164 12.69 -16.48 40.96
CA ALA A 164 13.58 -16.95 39.91
C ALA A 164 12.77 -17.51 38.71
N ALA A 165 11.81 -18.39 38.97
CA ALA A 165 10.91 -18.88 37.93
C ALA A 165 10.08 -17.73 37.33
N GLY A 166 9.61 -16.80 38.16
CA GLY A 166 8.90 -15.60 37.72
C GLY A 166 9.72 -14.75 36.72
N ARG A 167 11.01 -14.54 36.96
CA ARG A 167 11.89 -13.79 36.05
C ARG A 167 12.07 -14.48 34.71
N TRP A 168 12.36 -15.78 34.72
CA TRP A 168 12.50 -16.55 33.48
C TRP A 168 11.23 -16.55 32.64
N LEU A 169 10.07 -16.67 33.29
CA LEU A 169 8.80 -16.62 32.58
C LEU A 169 8.48 -15.21 32.05
N GLY A 170 8.91 -14.16 32.76
CA GLY A 170 8.85 -12.78 32.27
C GLY A 170 9.74 -12.53 31.05
N LEU A 171 10.95 -13.13 31.02
CA LEU A 171 11.85 -13.07 29.87
C LEU A 171 11.26 -13.82 28.66
N LEU A 172 10.68 -15.00 28.89
CA LEU A 172 9.95 -15.74 27.84
C LEU A 172 8.79 -14.92 27.28
N GLY A 173 7.98 -14.33 28.16
CA GLY A 173 6.88 -13.44 27.77
C GLY A 173 7.35 -12.27 26.92
N PHE A 174 8.49 -11.66 27.27
CA PHE A 174 9.09 -10.57 26.51
C PHE A 174 9.54 -11.03 25.11
N GLY A 175 10.18 -12.20 25.02
CA GLY A 175 10.58 -12.79 23.73
C GLY A 175 9.38 -13.09 22.82
N LEU A 176 8.30 -13.64 23.37
CA LEU A 176 7.06 -13.87 22.63
C LEU A 176 6.43 -12.55 22.14
N ALA A 177 6.36 -11.54 23.01
CA ALA A 177 5.84 -10.22 22.65
C ALA A 177 6.68 -9.54 21.57
N ALA A 178 8.02 -9.64 21.65
CA ALA A 178 8.92 -9.09 20.63
C ALA A 178 8.77 -9.78 19.27
N GLY A 179 8.66 -11.12 19.25
CA GLY A 179 8.36 -11.87 18.03
C GLY A 179 7.00 -11.50 17.44
N SER A 180 5.99 -11.32 18.31
CA SER A 180 4.67 -10.87 17.89
C SER A 180 4.67 -9.43 17.35
N ALA A 181 5.49 -8.54 17.92
CA ALA A 181 5.63 -7.15 17.47
C ALA A 181 6.16 -7.05 16.03
N TYR A 182 7.02 -7.99 15.61
CA TYR A 182 7.44 -8.09 14.20
C TYR A 182 6.24 -8.38 13.27
N LEU A 183 5.35 -9.30 13.65
CA LEU A 183 4.14 -9.59 12.88
C LEU A 183 3.17 -8.41 12.86
N GLY A 184 3.02 -7.70 13.99
CA GLY A 184 2.21 -6.47 14.07
C GLY A 184 2.75 -5.37 13.15
N GLY A 185 4.07 -5.17 13.15
CA GLY A 185 4.73 -4.25 12.23
C GLY A 185 4.57 -4.65 10.77
N TYR A 186 4.64 -5.95 10.45
CA TYR A 186 4.37 -6.44 9.11
C TYR A 186 2.93 -6.13 8.66
N LEU A 187 1.94 -6.36 9.52
CA LEU A 187 0.53 -6.03 9.23
C LEU A 187 0.36 -4.56 8.88
N VAL A 188 0.92 -3.64 9.70
CA VAL A 188 0.78 -2.20 9.48
C VAL A 188 1.59 -1.74 8.26
N PHE A 189 2.89 -2.00 8.23
CA PHE A 189 3.81 -1.36 7.27
C PHE A 189 3.94 -2.08 5.94
N ARG A 190 3.56 -3.35 5.84
CA ARG A 190 3.63 -4.13 4.57
C ARG A 190 2.25 -4.47 4.02
N ARG A 191 1.28 -4.65 4.90
CA ARG A 191 -0.10 -4.99 4.52
C ARG A 191 -1.08 -3.84 4.73
N HIS A 192 -0.62 -2.68 5.20
CA HIS A 192 -1.45 -1.48 5.35
C HIS A 192 -2.64 -1.69 6.31
N ALA A 193 -2.50 -2.57 7.31
CA ALA A 193 -3.55 -2.78 8.29
C ALA A 193 -3.74 -1.53 9.17
N GLY A 194 -4.97 -1.00 9.22
CA GLY A 194 -5.34 0.13 10.07
C GLY A 194 -4.69 1.46 9.66
N VAL A 195 -4.23 1.59 8.41
CA VAL A 195 -3.75 2.86 7.86
C VAL A 195 -4.87 3.55 7.07
N ASP A 196 -4.68 4.82 6.75
CA ASP A 196 -5.61 5.56 5.91
C ASP A 196 -5.48 5.12 4.44
N HIS A 197 -6.57 4.60 3.88
CA HIS A 197 -6.66 4.16 2.50
C HIS A 197 -7.32 5.18 1.55
N ALA A 198 -7.66 6.37 2.04
CA ALA A 198 -8.23 7.40 1.19
C ALA A 198 -7.17 7.85 0.18
N GLU A 199 -7.58 7.94 -1.08
CA GLU A 199 -6.71 8.41 -2.14
C GLU A 199 -6.46 9.91 -1.97
N ARG A 200 -5.20 10.27 -1.71
CA ARG A 200 -4.74 11.66 -1.48
C ARG A 200 -3.64 12.07 -2.45
N GLY A 201 -3.69 11.53 -3.66
CA GLY A 201 -2.71 11.72 -4.73
C GLY A 201 -2.72 13.15 -5.31
N TYR A 202 -2.62 13.27 -6.64
CA TYR A 202 -2.74 14.58 -7.29
C TYR A 202 -4.21 15.04 -7.29
N GLU A 203 -4.63 15.59 -6.16
CA GLU A 203 -5.97 16.18 -6.07
C GLU A 203 -6.03 17.46 -6.94
N PRO A 204 -7.15 17.69 -7.66
CA PRO A 204 -7.27 18.79 -8.60
C PRO A 204 -7.17 20.13 -7.89
N THR A 205 -6.16 20.91 -8.22
CA THR A 205 -5.94 22.26 -7.64
C THR A 205 -6.63 23.36 -8.44
N GLY A 206 -7.00 23.06 -9.69
CA GLY A 206 -8.00 23.79 -10.46
C GLY A 206 -9.34 23.07 -10.42
N PHE A 207 -10.41 23.74 -10.86
CA PHE A 207 -11.70 23.09 -11.01
C PHE A 207 -11.70 22.18 -12.24
N VAL A 208 -12.09 20.91 -12.04
CA VAL A 208 -12.20 19.89 -13.08
C VAL A 208 -13.68 19.60 -13.33
N PRO A 209 -14.16 19.68 -14.59
CA PRO A 209 -15.54 19.36 -14.94
C PRO A 209 -15.78 17.84 -14.88
N LEU A 210 -16.90 17.43 -14.28
CA LEU A 210 -17.25 16.01 -14.12
C LEU A 210 -18.51 15.62 -14.89
N MET A 211 -19.63 16.28 -14.61
CA MET A 211 -20.93 15.93 -15.21
C MET A 211 -21.88 17.13 -15.24
N ARG A 212 -22.99 17.03 -15.99
CA ARG A 212 -24.04 18.04 -15.94
C ARG A 212 -24.81 17.95 -14.63
N GLU A 213 -25.17 19.12 -14.09
CA GLU A 213 -25.93 19.21 -12.85
C GLU A 213 -27.26 18.46 -12.93
N ALA A 214 -27.98 18.59 -14.05
CA ALA A 214 -29.28 17.97 -14.26
C ALA A 214 -29.25 16.43 -14.27
N ASP A 215 -28.09 15.83 -14.53
CA ASP A 215 -27.93 14.39 -14.64
C ASP A 215 -27.62 13.73 -13.27
N LEU A 216 -27.19 14.52 -12.27
CA LEU A 216 -26.91 14.02 -10.92
C LEU A 216 -28.21 13.88 -10.12
N ARG A 217 -28.55 12.64 -9.78
CA ARG A 217 -29.77 12.27 -9.05
C ARG A 217 -29.61 12.50 -7.55
N GLU A 218 -30.73 12.79 -6.88
CA GLU A 218 -30.80 12.93 -5.42
C GLU A 218 -30.51 11.58 -4.74
N ASP A 219 -29.68 11.59 -3.70
CA ASP A 219 -29.33 10.43 -2.87
C ASP A 219 -28.71 9.24 -3.61
N ASP A 220 -28.15 9.47 -4.80
CA ASP A 220 -27.53 8.48 -5.67
C ASP A 220 -26.04 8.85 -5.89
N PRO A 221 -25.10 8.30 -5.10
CA PRO A 221 -23.68 8.60 -5.24
C PRO A 221 -23.15 8.18 -6.61
N GLN A 222 -22.36 9.05 -7.25
CA GLN A 222 -21.77 8.75 -8.58
C GLN A 222 -20.27 9.02 -8.57
N GLY A 223 -19.49 8.03 -9.00
CA GLY A 223 -18.03 8.07 -9.03
C GLY A 223 -17.48 8.66 -10.33
N PHE A 224 -16.41 9.44 -10.19
CA PHE A 224 -15.69 10.11 -11.28
C PHE A 224 -14.20 10.13 -10.98
N GLU A 225 -13.38 10.36 -12.01
CA GLU A 225 -11.96 10.67 -11.84
C GLU A 225 -11.74 12.17 -11.99
N ALA A 226 -11.01 12.79 -11.06
CA ALA A 226 -10.66 14.19 -11.12
C ALA A 226 -9.17 14.36 -10.77
N GLY A 227 -8.34 14.83 -11.71
CA GLY A 227 -6.91 15.06 -11.45
C GLY A 227 -6.06 13.78 -11.23
N GLY A 228 -6.64 12.59 -11.43
CA GLY A 228 -6.01 11.31 -11.11
C GLY A 228 -6.34 10.80 -9.70
N VAL A 229 -7.42 11.30 -9.09
CA VAL A 229 -8.01 10.72 -7.86
C VAL A 229 -9.48 10.42 -8.09
N GLY A 230 -9.99 9.35 -7.47
CA GLY A 230 -11.41 9.03 -7.46
C GLY A 230 -12.20 10.02 -6.60
N VAL A 231 -13.27 10.57 -7.17
CA VAL A 231 -14.20 11.50 -6.50
C VAL A 231 -15.62 10.95 -6.61
N VAL A 232 -16.37 10.97 -5.50
CA VAL A 232 -17.79 10.66 -5.48
C VAL A 232 -18.60 11.95 -5.35
N LEU A 233 -19.50 12.18 -6.31
CA LEU A 233 -20.50 13.26 -6.26
C LEU A 233 -21.77 12.77 -5.58
N VAL A 234 -22.32 13.63 -4.71
CA VAL A 234 -23.56 13.37 -4.00
C VAL A 234 -24.45 14.62 -4.07
N ARG A 235 -25.71 14.43 -4.46
CA ARG A 235 -26.75 15.43 -4.24
C ARG A 235 -27.61 15.01 -3.05
N HIS A 236 -27.69 15.86 -2.03
CA HIS A 236 -28.51 15.60 -0.84
C HIS A 236 -29.11 16.88 -0.26
N GLY A 237 -30.42 16.89 -0.02
CA GLY A 237 -31.17 18.06 0.42
C GLY A 237 -31.08 19.23 -0.56
N GLY A 238 -30.99 18.94 -1.87
CA GLY A 238 -30.81 19.96 -2.92
C GLY A 238 -29.42 20.63 -2.95
N ARG A 239 -28.44 20.14 -2.18
CA ARG A 239 -27.05 20.61 -2.18
C ARG A 239 -26.14 19.57 -2.80
N LEU A 240 -25.06 20.05 -3.43
CA LEU A 240 -24.01 19.22 -4.02
C LEU A 240 -22.85 19.05 -3.05
N TYR A 241 -22.31 17.83 -2.99
CA TYR A 241 -21.14 17.46 -2.19
C TYR A 241 -20.21 16.60 -3.05
N ALA A 242 -18.92 16.64 -2.72
CA ALA A 242 -17.92 15.82 -3.35
C ALA A 242 -16.92 15.33 -2.30
N LEU A 243 -16.67 14.02 -2.29
CA LEU A 243 -15.72 13.36 -1.38
C LEU A 243 -14.76 12.46 -2.18
N GLY A 244 -13.67 12.02 -1.56
CA GLY A 244 -12.83 10.96 -2.15
C GLY A 244 -13.63 9.67 -2.31
N ASP A 245 -13.49 8.98 -3.44
CA ASP A 245 -14.26 7.76 -3.73
C ASP A 245 -13.72 6.53 -2.96
N HIS A 246 -12.41 6.50 -2.69
CA HIS A 246 -11.81 5.38 -1.95
C HIS A 246 -11.95 5.59 -0.45
N CYS A 247 -12.67 4.69 0.22
CA CYS A 247 -12.92 4.81 1.66
C CYS A 247 -11.62 4.73 2.48
N ALA A 248 -11.30 5.79 3.24
CA ALA A 248 -10.29 5.85 4.30
C ALA A 248 -10.06 4.60 5.18
N HIS A 249 -11.05 3.70 5.34
CA HIS A 249 -10.88 2.47 6.12
C HIS A 249 -10.12 1.36 5.39
N LEU A 250 -10.58 0.93 4.20
CA LEU A 250 -10.01 -0.21 3.46
C LEU A 250 -10.07 -0.01 1.94
N GLY A 251 -10.32 1.22 1.48
CA GLY A 251 -10.36 1.58 0.05
C GLY A 251 -11.66 1.20 -0.68
N GLY A 252 -12.74 0.87 0.03
CA GLY A 252 -14.01 0.54 -0.61
C GLY A 252 -14.61 1.69 -1.43
N PRO A 253 -15.22 1.43 -2.61
CA PRO A 253 -15.75 2.45 -3.51
C PRO A 253 -16.99 3.11 -2.92
N LEU A 254 -16.92 4.39 -2.60
CA LEU A 254 -18.01 5.15 -1.99
C LEU A 254 -19.10 5.52 -3.00
N ALA A 255 -18.81 5.51 -4.30
CA ALA A 255 -19.77 5.61 -5.39
C ALA A 255 -20.79 4.47 -5.37
N GLU A 256 -20.41 3.29 -4.88
CA GLU A 256 -21.35 2.17 -4.66
C GLU A 256 -22.05 2.25 -3.29
N GLY A 257 -21.79 3.32 -2.53
CA GLY A 257 -22.35 3.57 -1.21
C GLY A 257 -23.79 4.05 -1.22
N VAL A 258 -24.32 4.33 -0.03
CA VAL A 258 -25.68 4.86 0.14
C VAL A 258 -25.71 6.04 1.09
N ILE A 259 -26.63 6.98 0.84
CA ILE A 259 -26.88 8.09 1.77
C ILE A 259 -27.80 7.62 2.89
N ARG A 260 -27.36 7.79 4.14
CA ARG A 260 -28.16 7.44 5.32
C ARG A 260 -27.98 8.46 6.43
N ARG A 261 -29.09 9.06 6.88
CA ARG A 261 -29.10 10.08 7.94
C ARG A 261 -28.11 11.22 7.65
N GLY A 262 -28.10 11.71 6.40
CA GLY A 262 -27.25 12.81 5.95
C GLY A 262 -25.74 12.50 5.86
N GLY A 263 -25.35 11.22 5.78
CA GLY A 263 -23.96 10.82 5.59
C GLY A 263 -23.82 9.70 4.57
N LEU A 264 -22.67 9.68 3.88
CA LEU A 264 -22.32 8.66 2.89
C LEU A 264 -21.79 7.41 3.59
N VAL A 265 -22.45 6.27 3.35
CA VAL A 265 -22.11 4.98 3.96
C VAL A 265 -21.35 4.12 2.97
N CYS A 266 -20.14 3.71 3.35
CA CYS A 266 -19.32 2.77 2.60
C CYS A 266 -20.00 1.40 2.48
N PRO A 267 -20.07 0.79 1.28
CA PRO A 267 -20.78 -0.46 1.05
C PRO A 267 -20.10 -1.68 1.68
N TRP A 268 -18.78 -1.63 1.89
CA TRP A 268 -18.04 -2.79 2.40
C TRP A 268 -18.22 -3.01 3.90
N HIS A 269 -17.92 -2.00 4.71
CA HIS A 269 -17.83 -2.15 6.17
C HIS A 269 -18.72 -1.17 6.95
N GLY A 270 -19.46 -0.31 6.24
CA GLY A 270 -20.47 0.56 6.83
C GLY A 270 -19.94 1.83 7.51
N SER A 271 -18.66 2.19 7.34
CA SER A 271 -18.14 3.50 7.74
C SER A 271 -19.01 4.60 7.14
N ARG A 272 -19.41 5.56 7.97
CA ARG A 272 -20.28 6.67 7.55
C ARG A 272 -19.56 7.99 7.71
N PHE A 273 -19.56 8.78 6.65
CA PHE A 273 -18.86 10.06 6.57
C PHE A 273 -19.86 11.21 6.42
N ALA A 274 -19.55 12.34 7.02
CA ALA A 274 -20.32 13.55 6.83
C ALA A 274 -20.06 14.10 5.43
N LEU A 275 -21.12 14.54 4.74
CA LEU A 275 -21.00 14.99 3.34
C LEU A 275 -20.29 16.35 3.21
N ASP A 276 -20.35 17.17 4.26
CA ASP A 276 -19.86 18.54 4.30
C ASP A 276 -18.35 18.65 4.47
N ASP A 277 -17.78 17.86 5.38
CA ASP A 277 -16.36 17.95 5.76
C ASP A 277 -15.63 16.60 5.81
N GLY A 278 -16.31 15.52 5.43
CA GLY A 278 -15.73 14.18 5.37
C GLY A 278 -15.45 13.54 6.73
N ARG A 279 -15.81 14.18 7.86
CA ARG A 279 -15.52 13.63 9.19
C ARG A 279 -16.22 12.29 9.40
N VAL A 280 -15.58 11.41 10.16
CA VAL A 280 -16.15 10.10 10.51
C VAL A 280 -17.34 10.31 11.45
N LEU A 281 -18.53 9.92 11.01
CA LEU A 281 -19.74 9.87 11.83
C LEU A 281 -19.91 8.53 12.51
N ASP A 282 -19.59 7.44 11.80
CA ASP A 282 -19.57 6.08 12.32
C ASP A 282 -18.37 5.32 11.72
N GLY A 283 -17.69 4.53 12.55
CA GLY A 283 -16.57 3.70 12.15
C GLY A 283 -16.99 2.50 11.30
N PRO A 284 -16.03 1.64 10.91
CA PRO A 284 -14.69 1.47 11.52
C PRO A 284 -13.59 2.44 11.08
N ALA A 285 -13.81 3.30 10.08
CA ALA A 285 -12.83 4.32 9.71
C ALA A 285 -12.43 5.18 10.92
N THR A 286 -11.17 5.60 10.98
CA THR A 286 -10.68 6.57 11.97
C THR A 286 -10.27 7.88 11.32
N ALA A 287 -9.78 7.84 10.08
CA ALA A 287 -9.43 9.02 9.30
C ALA A 287 -10.66 9.61 8.57
N PRO A 288 -10.74 10.94 8.41
CA PRO A 288 -11.79 11.58 7.62
C PRO A 288 -11.57 11.33 6.12
N GLN A 289 -12.65 11.39 5.34
CA GLN A 289 -12.55 11.42 3.89
C GLN A 289 -12.06 12.79 3.40
N PRO A 290 -11.23 12.81 2.36
CA PRO A 290 -11.01 14.03 1.58
C PRO A 290 -12.34 14.57 1.06
N THR A 291 -12.47 15.90 1.05
CA THR A 291 -13.61 16.60 0.48
C THR A 291 -13.15 17.53 -0.62
N PHE A 292 -14.04 17.82 -1.56
CA PHE A 292 -13.78 18.71 -2.68
C PHE A 292 -14.78 19.87 -2.67
N GLU A 293 -14.27 21.06 -2.98
CA GLU A 293 -15.09 22.22 -3.31
C GLU A 293 -15.83 21.93 -4.62
N VAL A 294 -17.14 22.16 -4.60
CA VAL A 294 -18.02 21.95 -5.75
C VAL A 294 -18.54 23.30 -6.24
N ARG A 295 -18.49 23.53 -7.55
CA ARG A 295 -19.21 24.64 -8.18
C ARG A 295 -19.97 24.16 -9.41
N VAL A 296 -21.00 24.92 -9.78
CA VAL A 296 -21.70 24.73 -11.06
C VAL A 296 -21.34 25.89 -11.97
N ARG A 297 -20.82 25.58 -13.16
CA ARG A 297 -20.51 26.55 -14.21
C ARG A 297 -21.15 26.09 -15.50
N ASP A 298 -21.97 26.95 -16.11
CA ASP A 298 -22.66 26.66 -17.37
C ASP A 298 -23.44 25.32 -17.36
N GLY A 299 -24.03 24.98 -16.21
CA GLY A 299 -24.78 23.74 -16.00
C GLY A 299 -23.93 22.48 -15.79
N VAL A 300 -22.60 22.61 -15.70
CA VAL A 300 -21.65 21.53 -15.42
C VAL A 300 -21.14 21.64 -13.99
N ILE A 301 -21.13 20.52 -13.27
CA ILE A 301 -20.52 20.37 -11.96
C ILE A 301 -19.01 20.25 -12.15
N GLU A 302 -18.27 21.13 -11.49
CA GLU A 302 -16.82 21.11 -11.43
C GLU A 302 -16.36 20.96 -9.97
N VAL A 303 -15.25 20.24 -9.76
CA VAL A 303 -14.68 19.99 -8.43
C VAL A 303 -13.23 20.43 -8.32
N ARG A 304 -12.80 20.81 -7.12
CA ARG A 304 -11.42 21.18 -6.79
C ARG A 304 -11.11 20.81 -5.34
N ARG A 305 -9.86 20.49 -5.00
CA ARG A 305 -9.41 20.39 -3.60
C ARG A 305 -9.51 21.75 -2.88
N PRO A 306 -10.16 21.82 -1.71
CA PRO A 306 -10.12 23.02 -0.88
C PRO A 306 -8.69 23.25 -0.36
N TYR A 307 -8.24 24.50 -0.42
CA TYR A 307 -6.95 24.91 0.13
C TYR A 307 -6.95 24.79 1.67
N HIS A 308 -5.97 24.09 2.25
CA HIS A 308 -5.83 23.98 3.71
C HIS A 308 -4.67 24.85 4.25
N PRO A 309 -4.94 25.76 5.21
CA PRO A 309 -3.89 26.57 5.86
C PRO A 309 -2.85 25.66 6.56
N GLY A 310 -1.57 25.88 6.28
CA GLY A 310 -0.45 25.02 6.71
C GLY A 310 0.25 24.27 5.57
N GLU A 311 -0.32 24.31 4.36
CA GLU A 311 0.31 23.87 3.11
C GLU A 311 1.10 24.99 2.40
N GLU A 312 1.36 26.12 3.07
CA GLU A 312 2.03 27.33 2.56
C GLU A 312 3.45 27.10 1.99
N GLY A 313 4.02 25.89 2.17
CA GLY A 313 5.28 25.47 1.55
C GLY A 313 5.14 24.58 0.31
N ARG A 314 3.93 24.14 -0.07
CA ARG A 314 3.69 23.30 -1.27
C ARG A 314 3.39 24.14 -2.51
N ASP A 315 2.85 25.36 -2.33
CA ASP A 315 2.50 26.29 -3.41
C ASP A 315 3.67 27.16 -3.91
N LEU A 316 4.80 27.23 -3.20
CA LEU A 316 5.99 27.97 -3.66
C LEU A 316 6.58 27.42 -4.97
N TYR A 317 6.24 26.18 -5.33
CA TYR A 317 6.60 25.59 -6.63
C TYR A 317 5.57 25.88 -7.73
N ARG A 318 4.31 26.23 -7.38
CA ARG A 318 3.28 26.61 -8.34
C ARG A 318 3.59 27.97 -8.95
N GLU A 319 3.90 28.99 -8.14
CA GLU A 319 4.18 30.32 -8.69
C GLU A 319 5.42 30.33 -9.61
N ASP A 320 6.42 29.49 -9.35
CA ASP A 320 7.61 29.40 -10.20
C ASP A 320 7.37 28.53 -11.45
N ILE A 321 6.45 27.56 -11.41
CA ILE A 321 6.02 26.78 -12.58
C ILE A 321 5.04 27.59 -13.43
N GLU A 322 3.95 28.13 -12.86
CA GLU A 322 2.94 28.94 -13.57
C GLU A 322 3.56 30.20 -14.19
N ARG A 323 4.54 30.83 -13.54
CA ARG A 323 5.27 31.97 -14.13
C ARG A 323 6.19 31.56 -15.28
N ARG A 324 6.59 30.28 -15.35
CA ARG A 324 7.39 29.69 -16.44
C ARG A 324 6.55 28.99 -17.51
N THR A 325 5.30 28.60 -17.22
CA THR A 325 4.36 27.91 -18.10
C THR A 325 3.19 28.78 -18.55
N ALA A 326 3.19 30.09 -18.26
CA ALA A 326 2.23 31.07 -18.77
C ALA A 326 2.39 31.37 -20.28
N GLY A 327 2.60 30.33 -21.08
CA GLY A 327 2.47 30.33 -22.53
C GLY A 327 1.52 29.20 -22.93
N ASP A 328 0.23 29.53 -23.03
CA ASP A 328 -0.84 28.86 -23.75
C ASP A 328 -0.76 27.33 -23.93
N GLY A 329 -1.55 26.59 -23.14
CA GLY A 329 -1.73 25.15 -23.33
C GLY A 329 -2.79 24.55 -22.40
N GLU A 330 -4.03 24.56 -22.87
CA GLU A 330 -5.19 23.90 -22.29
C GLU A 330 -4.93 22.40 -22.03
N SER A 331 -5.43 21.86 -20.91
CA SER A 331 -5.24 20.46 -20.50
C SER A 331 -5.81 19.50 -21.54
N SER A 332 -4.93 18.93 -22.36
CA SER A 332 -5.23 17.89 -23.33
C SER A 332 -5.13 16.51 -22.67
N ASP A 333 -6.15 15.67 -22.87
CA ASP A 333 -6.22 14.26 -22.47
C ASP A 333 -5.27 13.35 -23.30
N SER A 334 -4.49 13.95 -24.22
CA SER A 334 -3.57 13.25 -25.12
C SER A 334 -2.15 13.20 -24.55
N PRO A 335 -1.40 12.11 -24.77
CA PRO A 335 -0.01 12.00 -24.33
C PRO A 335 0.84 13.13 -24.94
N VAL A 336 1.72 13.71 -24.12
CA VAL A 336 2.58 14.83 -24.53
C VAL A 336 3.86 14.29 -25.16
N ILE A 337 3.79 14.05 -26.48
CA ILE A 337 4.86 13.42 -27.26
C ILE A 337 5.60 14.48 -28.06
N GLY A 338 6.94 14.44 -28.07
CA GLY A 338 7.72 15.29 -28.95
C GLY A 338 7.56 14.92 -30.43
N GLU A 339 7.47 15.93 -31.30
CA GLU A 339 7.38 15.72 -32.75
C GLU A 339 8.64 15.05 -33.32
N ASP A 340 9.80 15.33 -32.72
CA ASP A 340 11.08 14.79 -33.16
C ASP A 340 11.20 13.29 -32.82
N PRO A 341 11.53 12.41 -33.79
CA PRO A 341 11.77 10.99 -33.53
C PRO A 341 12.81 10.72 -32.43
N MET A 342 13.74 11.63 -32.22
CA MET A 342 14.80 11.54 -31.22
C MET A 342 14.46 12.28 -29.91
N ASP A 343 13.23 12.77 -29.72
CA ASP A 343 12.79 13.30 -28.44
C ASP A 343 12.69 12.16 -27.41
N ALA A 344 13.28 12.34 -26.21
CA ALA A 344 13.25 11.37 -25.12
C ALA A 344 11.84 10.85 -24.80
N ARG A 345 10.83 11.73 -24.79
CA ARG A 345 9.42 11.38 -24.53
C ARG A 345 8.90 10.43 -25.60
N ARG A 346 9.28 10.67 -26.86
CA ARG A 346 8.89 9.83 -27.98
C ARG A 346 9.59 8.47 -27.94
N VAL A 347 10.87 8.41 -27.57
CA VAL A 347 11.58 7.13 -27.42
C VAL A 347 10.92 6.25 -26.36
N LEU A 348 10.58 6.83 -25.20
CA LEU A 348 9.90 6.11 -24.12
C LEU A 348 8.47 5.71 -24.51
N PHE A 349 7.70 6.64 -25.11
CA PHE A 349 6.36 6.35 -25.62
C PHE A 349 6.33 5.22 -26.65
N GLU A 350 7.25 5.22 -27.63
CA GLU A 350 7.37 4.14 -28.62
C GLU A 350 7.68 2.79 -27.95
N HIS A 351 8.37 2.81 -26.81
CA HIS A 351 8.64 1.60 -26.03
C HIS A 351 7.41 1.14 -25.23
N HIS A 352 6.57 2.06 -24.74
CA HIS A 352 5.25 1.73 -24.16
C HIS A 352 4.29 1.12 -25.18
N GLU A 353 4.25 1.67 -26.40
CA GLU A 353 3.46 1.10 -27.49
C GLU A 353 3.90 -0.34 -27.82
N LEU A 354 5.20 -0.62 -27.79
CA LEU A 354 5.70 -1.99 -27.93
C LEU A 354 5.15 -2.93 -26.84
N PHE A 355 5.01 -2.47 -25.61
CA PHE A 355 4.41 -3.27 -24.54
C PHE A 355 2.94 -3.56 -24.81
N ARG A 356 2.17 -2.51 -25.14
CA ARG A 356 0.75 -2.63 -25.52
C ARG A 356 0.57 -3.62 -26.67
N ASP A 357 1.46 -3.59 -27.67
CA ASP A 357 1.47 -4.53 -28.80
C ASP A 357 1.76 -5.98 -28.38
N LEU A 358 2.72 -6.18 -27.48
CA LEU A 358 3.07 -7.51 -26.98
C LEU A 358 1.94 -8.10 -26.14
N PHE A 359 1.28 -7.31 -25.29
CA PHE A 359 0.09 -7.74 -24.56
C PHE A 359 -1.04 -8.14 -25.49
N ARG A 360 -1.33 -7.33 -26.52
CA ARG A 360 -2.32 -7.68 -27.56
C ARG A 360 -1.98 -9.00 -28.26
N GLN A 361 -0.72 -9.21 -28.62
CA GLN A 361 -0.27 -10.47 -29.24
C GLN A 361 -0.39 -11.67 -28.31
N ILE A 362 -0.06 -11.51 -27.02
CA ILE A 362 -0.19 -12.57 -26.01
C ILE A 362 -1.66 -12.97 -25.86
N ARG A 363 -2.60 -12.01 -25.78
CA ARG A 363 -4.04 -12.29 -25.70
C ARG A 363 -4.61 -12.90 -26.97
N ALA A 364 -4.13 -12.46 -28.14
CA ALA A 364 -4.55 -13.02 -29.42
C ALA A 364 -4.04 -14.45 -29.62
N THR A 365 -3.00 -14.86 -28.89
CA THR A 365 -2.45 -16.22 -28.91
C THR A 365 -3.16 -17.06 -27.85
N GLY A 366 -4.04 -17.96 -28.29
CA GLY A 366 -4.82 -18.81 -27.40
C GLY A 366 -3.99 -19.82 -26.59
N PRO A 367 -4.60 -20.45 -25.56
CA PRO A 367 -3.93 -21.43 -24.69
C PRO A 367 -3.49 -22.71 -25.43
N ASP A 368 -3.96 -22.91 -26.66
CA ASP A 368 -3.55 -23.97 -27.58
C ASP A 368 -2.11 -23.80 -28.12
N GLN A 369 -1.52 -22.61 -27.97
CA GLN A 369 -0.16 -22.29 -28.43
C GLN A 369 0.76 -21.82 -27.29
N PRO A 370 0.98 -22.64 -26.25
CA PRO A 370 1.70 -22.22 -25.03
C PRO A 370 3.16 -21.82 -25.29
N GLU A 371 3.84 -22.44 -26.25
CA GLU A 371 5.21 -22.07 -26.62
C GLU A 371 5.29 -20.68 -27.23
N ARG A 372 4.31 -20.31 -28.07
CA ARG A 372 4.24 -18.98 -28.66
C ARG A 372 3.92 -17.91 -27.62
N ARG A 373 3.02 -18.22 -26.68
CA ARG A 373 2.72 -17.35 -25.52
C ARG A 373 3.97 -17.14 -24.66
N ARG A 374 4.73 -18.19 -24.39
CA ARG A 374 6.00 -18.13 -23.64
C ARG A 374 7.04 -17.27 -24.36
N GLU A 375 7.17 -17.40 -25.67
CA GLU A 375 8.08 -16.58 -26.49
C GLU A 375 7.72 -15.09 -26.43
N LEU A 376 6.45 -14.76 -26.65
CA LEU A 376 5.94 -13.38 -26.58
C LEU A 376 6.12 -12.77 -25.19
N TYR A 377 5.82 -13.55 -24.15
CA TYR A 377 6.04 -13.15 -22.77
C TYR A 377 7.53 -12.91 -22.44
N THR A 378 8.41 -13.80 -22.91
CA THR A 378 9.86 -13.63 -22.73
C THR A 378 10.36 -12.37 -23.43
N LYS A 379 9.78 -12.03 -24.59
CA LYS A 379 10.07 -10.77 -25.27
C LYS A 379 9.59 -9.57 -24.45
N LEU A 380 8.36 -9.61 -23.93
CA LEU A 380 7.79 -8.57 -23.07
C LEU A 380 8.65 -8.33 -21.81
N ALA A 381 8.97 -9.39 -21.08
CA ALA A 381 9.75 -9.32 -19.85
C ALA A 381 11.14 -8.67 -20.06
N ASP A 382 11.79 -9.03 -21.17
CA ASP A 382 13.13 -8.50 -21.46
C ASP A 382 13.07 -7.05 -21.96
N GLU A 383 12.06 -6.68 -22.75
CA GLU A 383 11.83 -5.27 -23.14
C GLU A 383 11.50 -4.40 -21.92
N PHE A 384 10.72 -4.91 -20.97
CA PHE A 384 10.41 -4.23 -19.71
C PHE A 384 11.66 -3.97 -18.87
N GLN A 385 12.52 -4.98 -18.69
CA GLN A 385 13.79 -4.80 -17.97
C GLN A 385 14.68 -3.75 -18.62
N MET A 386 14.75 -3.73 -19.95
CA MET A 386 15.53 -2.74 -20.68
C MET A 386 14.95 -1.34 -20.53
N HIS A 387 13.62 -1.20 -20.54
CA HIS A 387 12.93 0.07 -20.32
C HIS A 387 13.26 0.67 -18.96
N GLY A 388 13.00 -0.06 -17.87
CA GLY A 388 13.34 0.44 -16.53
C GLY A 388 14.84 0.75 -16.36
N THR A 389 15.72 0.04 -17.09
CA THR A 389 17.16 0.34 -17.10
C THR A 389 17.47 1.69 -17.75
N ILE A 390 16.95 1.97 -18.96
CA ILE A 390 17.21 3.24 -19.64
C ILE A 390 16.63 4.42 -18.84
N GLU A 391 15.52 4.20 -18.15
CA GLU A 391 14.93 5.24 -17.32
C GLU A 391 15.72 5.51 -16.05
N GLU A 392 16.11 4.46 -15.32
CA GLU A 392 16.83 4.62 -14.06
C GLU A 392 18.27 5.09 -14.26
N GLU A 393 18.93 4.70 -15.35
CA GLU A 393 20.31 5.08 -15.67
C GLU A 393 20.43 6.45 -16.35
N ILE A 394 19.42 6.86 -17.14
CA ILE A 394 19.53 8.04 -18.01
C ILE A 394 18.39 9.04 -17.76
N PHE A 395 17.13 8.62 -17.92
CA PHE A 395 16.00 9.54 -17.88
C PHE A 395 15.82 10.17 -16.50
N TYR A 396 15.60 9.37 -15.45
CA TYR A 396 15.36 9.84 -14.09
C TYR A 396 16.49 10.70 -13.54
N PRO A 397 17.79 10.35 -13.68
CA PRO A 397 18.87 11.24 -13.27
C PRO A 397 18.83 12.61 -13.96
N SER A 398 18.40 12.65 -15.22
CA SER A 398 18.33 13.87 -16.03
C SER A 398 17.14 14.75 -15.71
N VAL A 399 16.08 14.18 -15.10
CA VAL A 399 14.84 14.90 -14.79
C VAL A 399 14.59 15.06 -13.30
N ARG A 400 15.51 14.61 -12.44
CA ARG A 400 15.35 14.61 -10.96
C ARG A 400 15.11 15.97 -10.33
N ASP A 401 15.63 17.01 -10.96
CA ASP A 401 15.50 18.39 -10.47
C ASP A 401 14.20 19.04 -11.00
N ILE A 402 13.47 18.35 -11.87
CA ILE A 402 12.24 18.80 -12.54
C ILE A 402 11.01 18.06 -12.01
N THR A 403 11.11 16.75 -11.77
CA THR A 403 10.01 15.94 -11.28
C THR A 403 10.33 15.27 -9.95
N ARG A 404 9.34 15.28 -9.04
CA ARG A 404 9.40 14.57 -7.76
C ARG A 404 8.82 13.16 -7.82
N ARG A 405 8.40 12.69 -8.99
CA ARG A 405 7.72 11.39 -9.18
C ARG A 405 8.66 10.20 -9.33
N ILE A 406 9.98 10.43 -9.42
CA ILE A 406 10.96 9.34 -9.53
C ILE A 406 10.84 8.28 -8.43
N PRO A 407 10.60 8.60 -7.14
CA PRO A 407 10.40 7.59 -6.11
C PRO A 407 9.17 6.71 -6.35
N GLU A 408 8.10 7.28 -6.92
CA GLU A 408 6.86 6.60 -7.29
C GLU A 408 7.12 5.64 -8.45
N SER A 409 7.68 6.12 -9.57
CA SER A 409 8.03 5.26 -10.73
C SER A 409 9.02 4.14 -10.35
N ARG A 410 10.01 4.42 -9.50
CA ARG A 410 10.93 3.38 -8.97
C ARG A 410 10.22 2.35 -8.09
N SER A 411 9.14 2.72 -7.42
CA SER A 411 8.35 1.76 -6.65
C SER A 411 7.49 0.89 -7.57
N GLU A 412 6.93 1.47 -8.64
CA GLU A 412 6.21 0.75 -9.68
C GLU A 412 7.11 -0.22 -10.44
N HIS A 413 8.34 0.17 -10.78
CA HIS A 413 9.33 -0.73 -11.40
C HIS A 413 9.60 -2.00 -10.58
N ARG A 414 9.67 -1.86 -9.25
CA ARG A 414 9.86 -3.02 -8.37
C ARG A 414 8.63 -3.92 -8.39
N LEU A 415 7.43 -3.34 -8.31
CA LEU A 415 6.18 -4.09 -8.34
C LEU A 415 5.97 -4.80 -9.68
N LEU A 416 6.27 -4.12 -10.79
CA LEU A 416 6.25 -4.69 -12.14
C LEU A 416 7.28 -5.83 -12.27
N GLY A 417 8.48 -5.66 -11.73
CA GLY A 417 9.50 -6.71 -11.68
C GLY A 417 9.04 -7.96 -10.90
N ASP A 418 8.37 -7.76 -9.77
CA ASP A 418 7.79 -8.85 -8.98
C ASP A 418 6.66 -9.56 -9.75
N MET A 419 5.81 -8.81 -10.45
CA MET A 419 4.73 -9.37 -11.27
C MET A 419 5.27 -10.14 -12.49
N VAL A 420 6.31 -9.64 -13.16
CA VAL A 420 7.04 -10.39 -14.21
C VAL A 420 7.62 -11.69 -13.63
N ALA A 421 8.18 -11.67 -12.42
CA ALA A 421 8.66 -12.90 -11.79
C ALA A 421 7.52 -13.88 -11.46
N ALA A 422 6.32 -13.38 -11.15
CA ALA A 422 5.13 -14.19 -10.90
C ALA A 422 4.59 -14.84 -12.19
N VAL A 423 4.34 -14.05 -13.24
CA VAL A 423 3.84 -14.56 -14.53
C VAL A 423 4.78 -15.60 -15.13
N ALA A 424 6.10 -15.46 -14.94
CA ALA A 424 7.08 -16.43 -15.42
C ALA A 424 6.95 -17.84 -14.82
N ARG A 425 6.25 -17.98 -13.67
CA ARG A 425 6.01 -19.26 -12.98
C ARG A 425 4.71 -19.93 -13.39
N GLU A 426 3.81 -19.18 -14.01
CA GLU A 426 2.52 -19.72 -14.46
C GLU A 426 2.70 -20.60 -15.71
N ASP A 427 1.81 -21.56 -15.88
CA ASP A 427 1.73 -22.36 -17.10
C ASP A 427 1.07 -21.52 -18.20
N PRO A 428 1.73 -21.25 -19.35
CA PRO A 428 1.15 -20.49 -20.45
C PRO A 428 -0.13 -21.09 -21.04
N ALA A 429 -0.51 -22.33 -20.72
CA ALA A 429 -1.80 -22.90 -21.11
C ALA A 429 -2.93 -22.71 -20.07
N SER A 430 -2.63 -22.14 -18.90
CA SER A 430 -3.56 -22.05 -17.76
C SER A 430 -4.30 -20.72 -17.67
N GLU A 431 -5.47 -20.74 -17.01
CA GLU A 431 -6.23 -19.53 -16.65
C GLU A 431 -5.44 -18.61 -15.71
N GLY A 432 -4.57 -19.17 -14.84
CA GLY A 432 -3.71 -18.39 -13.95
C GLY A 432 -2.73 -17.48 -14.71
N PHE A 433 -2.25 -17.93 -15.88
CA PHE A 433 -1.42 -17.09 -16.75
C PHE A 433 -2.23 -15.92 -17.34
N ASP A 434 -3.51 -16.11 -17.69
CA ASP A 434 -4.38 -15.06 -18.21
C ASP A 434 -4.67 -13.97 -17.16
N GLU A 435 -4.98 -14.39 -15.94
CA GLU A 435 -5.19 -13.48 -14.80
C GLU A 435 -3.92 -12.69 -14.46
N ALA A 436 -2.77 -13.37 -14.46
CA ALA A 436 -1.48 -12.75 -14.17
C ALA A 436 -1.05 -11.76 -15.28
N ILE A 437 -1.27 -12.09 -16.56
CA ILE A 437 -1.03 -11.18 -17.69
C ILE A 437 -1.95 -9.95 -17.61
N THR A 438 -3.23 -10.13 -17.29
CA THR A 438 -4.19 -9.02 -17.14
C THR A 438 -3.77 -8.08 -16.01
N SER A 439 -3.28 -8.64 -14.89
CA SER A 439 -2.79 -7.86 -13.75
C SER A 439 -1.51 -7.11 -14.09
N LEU A 440 -0.57 -7.76 -14.80
CA LEU A 440 0.67 -7.14 -15.26
C LEU A 440 0.40 -6.00 -16.25
N GLU A 441 -0.52 -6.20 -17.20
CA GLU A 441 -0.92 -5.18 -18.18
C GLU A 441 -1.51 -3.95 -17.49
N ARG A 442 -2.43 -4.15 -16.53
CA ARG A 442 -3.05 -3.03 -15.80
C ARG A 442 -2.01 -2.20 -15.05
N LEU A 443 -1.05 -2.86 -14.41
CA LEU A 443 0.01 -2.17 -13.67
C LEU A 443 0.97 -1.43 -14.61
N LEU A 444 1.33 -2.05 -15.74
CA LEU A 444 2.22 -1.43 -16.73
C LEU A 444 1.53 -0.24 -17.39
N GLU A 445 0.25 -0.34 -17.70
CA GLU A 445 -0.52 0.77 -18.27
C GLU A 445 -0.62 1.92 -17.27
N HIS A 446 -0.82 1.65 -15.98
CA HIS A 446 -0.80 2.70 -14.96
C HIS A 446 0.54 3.45 -14.93
N HIS A 447 1.64 2.71 -14.93
CA HIS A 447 3.00 3.25 -14.96
C HIS A 447 3.25 4.10 -16.22
N ALA A 448 2.97 3.55 -17.42
CA ALA A 448 3.13 4.25 -18.69
C ALA A 448 2.31 5.54 -18.73
N GLN A 449 1.07 5.52 -18.23
CA GLN A 449 0.20 6.68 -18.20
C GLN A 449 0.68 7.78 -17.24
N LEU A 450 1.24 7.40 -16.09
CA LEU A 450 1.83 8.34 -15.15
C LEU A 450 2.98 9.11 -15.81
N GLU A 451 3.81 8.42 -16.59
CA GLU A 451 4.90 9.06 -17.31
C GLU A 451 4.42 9.88 -18.49
N GLU A 452 3.62 9.29 -19.38
CA GLU A 452 3.13 9.90 -20.61
C GLU A 452 2.30 11.17 -20.38
N ARG A 453 1.52 11.17 -19.30
CA ARG A 453 0.57 12.26 -19.02
C ARG A 453 1.06 13.24 -17.95
N LYS A 454 1.97 12.81 -17.06
CA LYS A 454 2.45 13.67 -15.97
C LYS A 454 3.93 13.99 -16.12
N MET A 455 4.78 12.98 -16.26
CA MET A 455 6.22 13.20 -16.30
C MET A 455 6.65 13.90 -17.61
N PHE A 456 6.12 13.48 -18.76
CA PHE A 456 6.48 14.04 -20.07
C PHE A 456 6.11 15.51 -20.21
N LEU A 457 5.00 15.93 -19.60
CA LEU A 457 4.61 17.34 -19.51
C LEU A 457 5.60 18.16 -18.66
N GLN A 458 6.05 17.61 -17.53
CA GLN A 458 6.98 18.31 -16.64
C GLN A 458 8.36 18.49 -17.28
N VAL A 459 8.84 17.48 -18.01
CA VAL A 459 10.19 17.49 -18.60
C VAL A 459 10.30 18.38 -19.84
N GLU A 460 9.20 18.95 -20.33
CA GLU A 460 9.24 20.03 -21.35
C GLU A 460 10.12 21.21 -20.91
N ALA A 461 10.22 21.43 -19.60
CA ALA A 461 11.08 22.44 -19.01
C ALA A 461 12.59 22.25 -19.32
N LEU A 462 13.02 21.07 -19.77
CA LEU A 462 14.39 20.84 -20.25
C LEU A 462 14.70 21.56 -21.57
N GLY A 463 13.66 21.89 -22.34
CA GLY A 463 13.77 22.43 -23.68
C GLY A 463 14.03 21.35 -24.74
N ARG A 464 13.65 21.68 -25.98
CA ARG A 464 13.68 20.76 -27.13
C ARG A 464 15.06 20.13 -27.37
N ASP A 465 16.11 20.94 -27.41
CA ASP A 465 17.45 20.46 -27.75
C ASP A 465 17.97 19.42 -26.74
N ARG A 466 17.71 19.64 -25.45
CA ARG A 466 18.10 18.70 -24.39
C ARG A 466 17.26 17.42 -24.42
N LEU A 467 15.96 17.52 -24.71
CA LEU A 467 15.10 16.35 -24.88
C LEU A 467 15.53 15.48 -26.08
N VAL A 468 15.98 16.11 -27.17
CA VAL A 468 16.54 15.39 -28.33
C VAL A 468 17.86 14.72 -28.00
N GLU A 469 18.76 15.40 -27.29
CA GLU A 469 20.03 14.81 -26.82
C GLU A 469 19.77 13.59 -25.92
N LEU A 470 18.84 13.71 -24.97
CA LEU A 470 18.43 12.62 -24.10
C LEU A 470 17.82 11.44 -24.88
N GLY A 471 17.01 11.69 -25.91
CA GLY A 471 16.45 10.59 -26.70
C GLY A 471 17.51 9.86 -27.52
N HIS A 472 18.57 10.55 -27.99
CA HIS A 472 19.75 9.88 -28.55
C HIS A 472 20.46 8.98 -27.52
N GLU A 473 20.65 9.47 -26.28
CA GLU A 473 21.25 8.68 -25.20
C GLU A 473 20.42 7.43 -24.87
N LEU A 474 19.10 7.60 -24.69
CA LEU A 474 18.15 6.52 -24.39
C LEU A 474 18.13 5.47 -25.50
N ARG A 475 18.02 5.91 -26.77
CA ARG A 475 17.94 4.99 -27.92
C ARG A 475 19.23 4.18 -28.09
N ARG A 476 20.38 4.84 -27.99
CA ARG A 476 21.69 4.17 -28.02
C ARG A 476 21.81 3.13 -26.90
N ARG A 477 21.42 3.51 -25.66
CA ARG A 477 21.48 2.59 -24.53
C ARG A 477 20.54 1.39 -24.70
N LEU A 478 19.34 1.62 -25.20
CA LEU A 478 18.38 0.56 -25.49
C LEU A 478 18.91 -0.41 -26.55
N GLU A 479 19.56 0.09 -27.60
CA GLU A 479 20.21 -0.72 -28.63
C GLU A 479 21.37 -1.55 -28.07
N GLU A 480 22.23 -0.96 -27.22
CA GLU A 480 23.31 -1.68 -26.53
C GLU A 480 22.77 -2.83 -25.66
N LEU A 481 21.69 -2.59 -24.91
CA LEU A 481 21.06 -3.61 -24.07
C LEU A 481 20.49 -4.75 -24.93
N ARG A 482 19.81 -4.43 -26.04
CA ARG A 482 19.28 -5.41 -27.00
C ARG A 482 20.40 -6.26 -27.63
N GLN A 483 21.49 -5.63 -28.08
CA GLN A 483 22.66 -6.33 -28.63
C GLN A 483 23.32 -7.23 -27.59
N GLY A 484 23.56 -6.71 -26.38
CA GLY A 484 24.16 -7.48 -25.28
C GLY A 484 23.32 -8.68 -24.84
N ARG A 485 21.99 -8.63 -25.00
CA ARG A 485 21.09 -9.77 -24.81
C ARG A 485 21.25 -10.81 -25.92
N LEU A 486 21.24 -10.39 -27.19
CA LEU A 486 21.42 -11.28 -28.35
C LEU A 486 22.74 -12.05 -28.26
N GLU A 487 23.83 -11.39 -27.88
CA GLU A 487 25.11 -12.06 -27.67
C GLU A 487 25.08 -13.08 -26.52
N ARG A 488 24.39 -12.76 -25.41
CA ARG A 488 24.23 -13.69 -24.27
C ARG A 488 23.48 -14.94 -24.69
N LEU A 489 22.35 -14.77 -25.39
CA LEU A 489 21.56 -15.87 -25.93
C LEU A 489 22.39 -16.71 -26.93
N GLY A 490 23.16 -16.07 -27.80
CA GLY A 490 24.07 -16.77 -28.73
C GLY A 490 25.13 -17.61 -28.02
N ARG A 491 25.76 -17.06 -26.96
CA ARG A 491 26.73 -17.79 -26.13
C ARG A 491 26.09 -18.94 -25.36
N GLU A 492 24.86 -18.80 -24.86
CA GLU A 492 24.14 -19.87 -24.18
C GLU A 492 23.72 -20.99 -25.13
N ALA A 493 23.25 -20.65 -26.34
CA ALA A 493 22.94 -21.61 -27.39
C ALA A 493 24.19 -22.40 -27.81
N GLN A 494 25.33 -21.72 -28.02
CA GLN A 494 26.60 -22.38 -28.31
C GLN A 494 27.04 -23.34 -27.19
N ARG A 495 26.89 -22.95 -25.91
CA ARG A 495 27.18 -23.83 -24.76
C ARG A 495 26.25 -25.03 -24.68
N ARG A 496 24.96 -24.86 -25.01
CA ARG A 496 23.99 -25.97 -25.08
C ARG A 496 24.35 -26.95 -26.21
N LEU A 497 24.68 -26.44 -27.39
CA LEU A 497 25.14 -27.25 -28.52
C LEU A 497 26.44 -28.00 -28.21
N ALA A 498 27.41 -27.35 -27.56
CA ALA A 498 28.65 -27.98 -27.14
C ALA A 498 28.47 -29.09 -26.09
N ARG A 499 27.40 -29.04 -25.29
CA ARG A 499 27.05 -30.09 -24.31
C ARG A 499 26.32 -31.28 -24.93
N LEU A 500 25.79 -31.15 -26.14
CA LEU A 500 25.06 -32.22 -26.82
C LEU A 500 25.97 -33.17 -27.60
N GLY A 501 27.26 -32.85 -27.77
CA GLY A 501 28.27 -33.71 -28.41
C GLY A 501 27.99 -34.05 -29.89
N PRO A 502 29.01 -34.37 -30.69
CA PRO A 502 28.76 -34.98 -32.00
C PRO A 502 28.30 -36.44 -31.78
N ASN A 503 27.13 -36.78 -32.31
CA ASN A 503 26.68 -38.18 -32.44
C ASN A 503 27.59 -38.98 -33.38
#